data_AF-A0A9C9MJN5-F1
#
_entry.id   AF-A0A9C9MJN5-F1
#
_cell.length_a   1.000
_cell.length_b   1.000
_cell.length_c   1.000
_cell.angle_alpha   90.00
_cell.angle_beta   90.00
_cell.angle_gamma   90.00
#
_symmetry.space_group_name_H-M   'P 1'
#
loop_
_entity.id
_entity.type
_entity.pdbx_description
1 polymer ?
#
loop_
_entity_poly.entity_id
_entity_poly.type
_entity_poly.pdbx_seq_one_letter_code
_entity_poly.pdbx_strand_id
1 'polypeptide(L)'
;MAKAKKQEESLEVALWKAADKLRKNIDAAEYKHVVLGLVFLKYISDSFEEMYTKLELGEGEYAGADPEDRDEYKAENIFFVPPAARWGHLLANAKQPVIGKLVDEAMDEIERDNPSLKGVLPKVYARDNLDAKALGGLIDLISNIALGDAKSRSADVLGHVFEYFLGEFALAEGKQGGQFYTPKSVVELLVKMLEPYKGRVFD
;
A
#
# COMPACT_ATOMS: atom_id res chain seq x y z
N MET A 1 33.59 -17.39 -23.85
CA MET A 1 32.29 -17.61 -23.19
C MET A 1 31.94 -16.34 -22.43
N ALA A 2 31.01 -15.54 -22.95
CA ALA A 2 30.53 -14.35 -22.25
C ALA A 2 29.65 -14.81 -21.08
N LYS A 3 30.03 -14.46 -19.85
CA LYS A 3 29.18 -14.65 -18.68
C LYS A 3 27.94 -13.79 -18.88
N ALA A 4 26.76 -14.42 -18.96
CA ALA A 4 25.49 -13.71 -18.97
C ALA A 4 25.42 -12.82 -17.71
N LYS A 5 25.28 -11.51 -17.90
CA LYS A 5 24.96 -10.57 -16.82
C LYS A 5 23.61 -11.03 -16.26
N LYS A 6 23.59 -11.53 -15.03
CA LYS A 6 22.36 -11.76 -14.27
C LYS A 6 21.69 -10.40 -14.16
N GLN A 7 20.61 -10.18 -14.90
CA GLN A 7 19.77 -9.00 -14.72
C GLN A 7 19.27 -9.06 -13.28
N GLU A 8 19.61 -8.06 -12.46
CA GLU A 8 18.94 -7.87 -11.18
C GLU A 8 17.46 -7.70 -11.49
N GLU A 9 16.65 -8.63 -10.98
CA GLU A 9 15.21 -8.61 -11.12
C GLU A 9 14.68 -7.36 -10.41
N SER A 10 13.78 -6.61 -11.06
CA SER A 10 13.26 -5.38 -10.46
C SER A 10 12.48 -5.72 -9.18
N LEU A 11 12.46 -4.78 -8.24
CA LEU A 11 11.85 -4.98 -6.93
C LEU A 11 10.37 -5.40 -7.07
N GLU A 12 9.64 -4.77 -7.99
CA GLU A 12 8.22 -5.02 -8.23
C GLU A 12 8.00 -6.46 -8.75
N VAL A 13 8.86 -6.95 -9.63
CA VAL A 13 8.79 -8.32 -10.17
C VAL A 13 9.09 -9.33 -9.06
N ALA A 14 10.10 -9.08 -8.23
CA ALA A 14 10.44 -9.96 -7.12
C ALA A 14 9.31 -10.03 -6.10
N LEU A 15 8.70 -8.88 -5.77
CA LEU A 15 7.55 -8.79 -4.87
C LEU A 15 6.32 -9.46 -5.44
N TRP A 16 6.03 -9.26 -6.72
CA TRP A 16 4.92 -9.93 -7.39
C TRP A 16 5.08 -11.45 -7.33
N LYS A 17 6.26 -11.97 -7.67
CA LYS A 17 6.53 -13.42 -7.58
C LYS A 17 6.38 -13.97 -6.17
N ALA A 18 6.79 -13.20 -5.16
CA ALA A 18 6.64 -13.62 -3.77
C ALA A 18 5.16 -13.57 -3.33
N ALA A 19 4.42 -12.53 -3.71
CA ALA A 19 3.00 -12.40 -3.45
C ALA A 19 2.19 -13.49 -4.19
N ASP A 20 2.47 -13.77 -5.46
CA ASP A 20 1.78 -14.79 -6.25
C ASP A 20 1.97 -16.20 -5.68
N LYS A 21 3.16 -16.51 -5.13
CA LYS A 21 3.39 -17.77 -4.39
C LYS A 21 2.49 -17.89 -3.14
N LEU A 22 2.18 -16.77 -2.48
CA LEU A 22 1.35 -16.75 -1.27
C LEU A 22 -0.15 -16.82 -1.58
N ARG A 23 -0.55 -16.53 -2.82
CA ARG A 23 -1.94 -16.60 -3.29
C ARG A 23 -2.56 -17.99 -3.18
N LYS A 24 -1.75 -19.06 -3.35
CA LYS A 24 -2.16 -20.47 -3.36
C LYS A 24 -3.39 -20.73 -4.25
N ASN A 25 -4.59 -20.79 -3.66
CA ASN A 25 -5.85 -21.18 -4.32
C ASN A 25 -6.84 -20.01 -4.47
N ILE A 26 -6.46 -18.78 -4.13
CA ILE A 26 -7.35 -17.62 -4.19
C ILE A 26 -7.44 -17.12 -5.64
N ASP A 27 -8.61 -16.66 -6.07
CA ASP A 27 -8.76 -16.06 -7.40
C ASP A 27 -8.05 -14.71 -7.52
N ALA A 28 -7.66 -14.29 -8.72
CA ALA A 28 -6.88 -13.08 -8.94
C ALA A 28 -7.69 -11.85 -8.54
N ALA A 29 -8.99 -11.88 -8.84
CA ALA A 29 -9.90 -10.80 -8.53
C ALA A 29 -10.13 -10.63 -7.02
N GLU A 30 -10.02 -11.70 -6.25
CA GLU A 30 -10.10 -11.61 -4.78
C GLU A 30 -8.73 -11.22 -4.20
N TYR A 31 -7.66 -11.83 -4.70
CA TYR A 31 -6.32 -11.62 -4.18
C TYR A 31 -5.81 -10.20 -4.40
N LYS A 32 -6.22 -9.53 -5.49
CA LYS A 32 -5.87 -8.12 -5.73
C LYS A 32 -6.26 -7.22 -4.58
N HIS A 33 -7.45 -7.42 -4.00
CA HIS A 33 -7.96 -6.56 -2.94
C HIS A 33 -7.16 -6.76 -1.65
N VAL A 34 -6.74 -8.00 -1.39
CA VAL A 34 -5.87 -8.33 -0.25
C VAL A 34 -4.51 -7.64 -0.40
N VAL A 35 -3.84 -7.83 -1.54
CA VAL A 35 -2.47 -7.32 -1.71
C VAL A 35 -2.46 -5.80 -1.82
N LEU A 36 -3.31 -5.21 -2.67
CA LEU A 36 -3.37 -3.76 -2.85
C LEU A 36 -3.81 -3.04 -1.56
N GLY A 37 -4.72 -3.65 -0.79
CA GLY A 37 -5.12 -3.10 0.50
C GLY A 37 -3.98 -3.07 1.52
N LEU A 38 -3.14 -4.11 1.57
CA LEU A 38 -1.97 -4.13 2.47
C LEU A 38 -0.88 -3.15 2.04
N VAL A 39 -0.65 -3.00 0.73
CA VAL A 39 0.30 -1.99 0.20
C VAL A 39 -0.20 -0.59 0.57
N PHE A 40 -1.50 -0.33 0.45
CA PHE A 40 -2.10 0.93 0.86
C PHE A 40 -1.97 1.17 2.38
N LEU A 41 -2.25 0.16 3.20
CA LEU A 41 -2.11 0.23 4.66
C LEU A 41 -0.65 0.53 5.08
N LYS A 42 0.32 -0.08 4.39
CA LYS A 42 1.74 0.20 4.60
C LYS A 42 2.05 1.65 4.26
N TYR A 43 1.61 2.12 3.11
CA TYR A 43 1.83 3.50 2.66
C TYR A 43 1.30 4.52 3.69
N ILE A 44 0.03 4.40 4.09
CA ILE A 44 -0.55 5.35 5.06
C ILE A 44 0.11 5.25 6.44
N SER A 45 0.51 4.06 6.87
CA SER A 45 1.24 3.88 8.12
C SER A 45 2.61 4.55 8.09
N ASP A 46 3.33 4.44 6.97
CA ASP A 46 4.66 5.06 6.82
C ASP A 46 4.58 6.58 6.76
N SER A 47 3.61 7.12 6.02
CA SER A 47 3.35 8.57 5.98
C SER A 47 2.95 9.10 7.36
N PHE A 48 2.09 8.38 8.08
CA PHE A 48 1.72 8.73 9.44
C PHE A 48 2.93 8.71 10.38
N GLU A 49 3.76 7.66 10.33
CA GLU A 49 4.89 7.52 11.25
C GLU A 49 6.00 8.53 10.96
N GLU A 50 6.18 8.94 9.70
CA GLU A 50 7.05 10.06 9.35
C GLU A 50 6.58 11.36 10.00
N MET A 51 5.28 11.67 9.90
CA MET A 51 4.72 12.86 10.50
C MET A 51 4.71 12.80 12.03
N TYR A 52 4.37 11.64 12.61
CA TYR A 52 4.46 11.39 14.04
C TYR A 52 5.87 11.69 14.56
N THR A 53 6.91 11.22 13.86
CA THR A 53 8.30 11.49 14.25
C THR A 53 8.62 12.98 14.20
N LYS A 54 8.12 13.72 13.20
CA LYS A 54 8.32 15.18 13.08
C LYS A 54 7.63 15.95 14.22
N LEU A 55 6.40 15.56 14.54
CA LEU A 55 5.61 16.12 15.64
C LEU A 55 6.28 15.84 17.00
N GLU A 56 6.76 14.61 17.21
CA GLU A 56 7.44 14.20 18.44
C GLU A 56 8.79 14.91 18.65
N LEU A 57 9.53 15.17 17.57
CA LEU A 57 10.75 15.99 17.62
C LEU A 57 10.45 17.45 18.03
N GLY A 58 9.26 17.96 17.71
CA GLY A 58 8.77 19.25 18.19
C GLY A 58 9.61 20.44 17.74
N GLU A 59 10.28 20.35 16.59
CA GLU A 59 11.14 21.41 16.05
C GLU A 59 10.37 22.35 15.12
N GLY A 60 10.61 23.67 15.25
CA GLY A 60 10.05 24.68 14.34
C GLY A 60 8.54 24.87 14.52
N GLU A 61 7.78 24.72 13.43
CA GLU A 61 6.32 24.93 13.40
C GLU A 61 5.53 23.88 14.20
N TYR A 62 6.19 22.77 14.58
CA TYR A 62 5.59 21.67 15.35
C TYR A 62 5.84 21.76 16.86
N ALA A 63 6.41 22.88 17.34
CA ALA A 63 6.70 23.06 18.75
C ALA A 63 5.41 23.10 19.60
N GLY A 64 5.22 22.08 20.43
CA GLY A 64 4.03 21.93 21.27
C GLY A 64 2.84 21.27 20.59
N ALA A 65 3.02 20.73 19.37
CA ALA A 65 2.04 19.90 18.72
C ALA A 65 1.86 18.58 19.47
N ASP A 66 0.65 18.01 19.39
CA ASP A 66 0.33 16.70 19.95
C ASP A 66 0.37 15.64 18.83
N PRO A 67 1.33 14.70 18.85
CA PRO A 67 1.39 13.61 17.86
C PRO A 67 0.17 12.70 17.84
N GLU A 68 -0.71 12.76 18.84
CA GLU A 68 -1.97 12.01 18.86
C GLU A 68 -3.19 12.87 18.50
N ASP A 69 -3.00 14.16 18.16
CA ASP A 69 -4.04 15.01 17.61
C ASP A 69 -4.19 14.78 16.09
N ARG A 70 -5.43 14.57 15.66
CA ARG A 70 -5.79 14.26 14.28
C ARG A 70 -5.66 15.47 13.35
N ASP A 71 -5.86 16.66 13.89
CA ASP A 71 -5.87 17.88 13.09
C ASP A 71 -4.48 18.21 12.52
N GLU A 72 -3.41 17.82 13.22
CA GLU A 72 -2.01 17.96 12.79
C GLU A 72 -1.72 17.18 11.50
N TYR A 73 -2.33 15.99 11.34
CA TYR A 73 -2.15 15.16 10.15
C TYR A 73 -2.99 15.66 8.98
N LYS A 74 -4.18 16.18 9.27
CA LYS A 74 -5.12 16.67 8.26
C LYS A 74 -4.57 17.88 7.50
N ALA A 75 -3.81 18.74 8.17
CA ALA A 75 -3.15 19.89 7.54
C ALA A 75 -2.17 19.46 6.43
N GLU A 76 -1.47 18.36 6.62
CA GLU A 76 -0.49 17.80 5.69
C GLU A 76 -1.08 16.79 4.70
N ASN A 77 -2.41 16.63 4.66
CA ASN A 77 -3.12 15.60 3.88
C ASN A 77 -2.69 14.16 4.21
N ILE A 78 -2.31 13.91 5.47
CA ILE A 78 -1.93 12.60 5.97
C ILE A 78 -3.12 12.00 6.72
N PHE A 79 -3.39 10.72 6.49
CA PHE A 79 -4.43 10.00 7.23
C PHE A 79 -3.97 9.70 8.65
N PHE A 80 -4.85 9.90 9.63
CA PHE A 80 -4.57 9.52 11.00
C PHE A 80 -4.62 7.99 11.14
N VAL A 81 -3.58 7.38 11.72
CA VAL A 81 -3.48 5.92 11.89
C VAL A 81 -3.47 5.58 13.38
N PRO A 82 -4.56 4.99 13.91
CA PRO A 82 -4.64 4.58 15.30
C PRO A 82 -3.58 3.56 15.69
N PRO A 83 -3.14 3.51 16.96
CA PRO A 83 -2.08 2.60 17.41
C PRO A 83 -2.28 1.12 17.03
N ALA A 84 -3.53 0.62 17.07
CA ALA A 84 -3.83 -0.76 16.70
C ALA A 84 -3.68 -1.03 15.20
N ALA A 85 -3.81 0.01 14.38
CA ALA A 85 -3.73 -0.05 12.92
C ALA A 85 -2.35 0.28 12.35
N ARG A 86 -1.40 0.75 13.19
CA ARG A 86 -0.03 1.05 12.77
C ARG A 86 0.67 -0.21 12.25
N TRP A 87 1.41 -0.08 11.16
CA TRP A 87 2.11 -1.21 10.53
C TRP A 87 3.01 -1.98 11.50
N GLY A 88 3.72 -1.29 12.39
CA GLY A 88 4.56 -1.94 13.41
C GLY A 88 3.79 -2.90 14.32
N HIS A 89 2.55 -2.55 14.69
CA HIS A 89 1.68 -3.42 15.49
C HIS A 89 1.24 -4.65 14.70
N LEU A 90 0.85 -4.48 13.43
CA LEU A 90 0.45 -5.59 12.57
C LEU A 90 1.61 -6.53 12.26
N LEU A 91 2.81 -6.00 12.03
CA LEU A 91 4.02 -6.77 11.80
C LEU A 91 4.40 -7.61 13.04
N ALA A 92 4.33 -7.03 14.23
CA ALA A 92 4.60 -7.75 15.48
C ALA A 92 3.63 -8.92 15.70
N ASN A 93 2.39 -8.79 15.23
CA ASN A 93 1.34 -9.81 15.33
C ASN A 93 1.19 -10.68 14.07
N ALA A 94 2.02 -10.50 13.03
CA ALA A 94 1.86 -11.14 11.72
C ALA A 94 1.89 -12.67 11.76
N LYS A 95 2.56 -13.26 12.76
CA LYS A 95 2.67 -14.71 12.94
C LYS A 95 1.50 -15.32 13.71
N GLN A 96 0.60 -14.50 14.24
CA GLN A 96 -0.54 -14.99 15.01
C GLN A 96 -1.66 -15.47 14.07
N PRO A 97 -2.41 -16.52 14.45
CA PRO A 97 -3.53 -17.01 13.65
C PRO A 97 -4.67 -15.99 13.52
N VAL A 98 -4.73 -15.00 14.43
CA VAL A 98 -5.74 -13.94 14.45
C VAL A 98 -5.39 -12.74 13.55
N ILE A 99 -4.28 -12.77 12.82
CA ILE A 99 -3.81 -11.63 12.01
C ILE A 99 -4.85 -11.12 11.03
N GLY A 100 -5.63 -12.00 10.39
CA GLY A 100 -6.71 -11.59 9.49
C GLY A 100 -7.73 -10.67 10.15
N LYS A 101 -8.14 -11.01 11.37
CA LYS A 101 -9.06 -10.19 12.16
C LYS A 101 -8.41 -8.86 12.59
N LEU A 102 -7.14 -8.88 12.96
CA LEU A 102 -6.41 -7.65 13.33
C LEU A 102 -6.30 -6.67 12.15
N VAL A 103 -6.09 -7.17 10.93
CA VAL A 103 -6.05 -6.31 9.74
C VAL A 103 -7.46 -5.75 9.44
N ASP A 104 -8.51 -6.56 9.53
CA ASP A 104 -9.89 -6.07 9.33
C ASP A 104 -10.24 -4.99 10.37
N GLU A 105 -9.92 -5.20 11.65
CA GLU A 105 -10.11 -4.22 12.72
C GLU A 105 -9.29 -2.94 12.49
N ALA A 106 -8.04 -3.07 12.04
CA ALA A 106 -7.20 -1.92 11.69
C ALA A 106 -7.82 -1.09 10.56
N MET A 107 -8.35 -1.73 9.51
CA MET A 107 -9.02 -1.03 8.42
C MET A 107 -10.28 -0.31 8.90
N ASP A 108 -11.08 -0.95 9.76
CA ASP A 108 -12.27 -0.33 10.36
C ASP A 108 -11.93 0.90 11.20
N GLU A 109 -10.89 0.83 12.02
CA GLU A 109 -10.44 1.96 12.84
C GLU A 109 -9.96 3.14 12.00
N ILE A 110 -9.20 2.87 10.93
CA ILE A 110 -8.74 3.90 9.99
C ILE A 110 -9.93 4.57 9.30
N GLU A 111 -10.93 3.81 8.83
CA GLU A 111 -12.12 4.41 8.21
C GLU A 111 -12.94 5.24 9.19
N ARG A 112 -13.01 4.84 10.46
CA ARG A 112 -13.73 5.59 11.50
C ARG A 112 -13.10 6.96 11.73
N ASP A 113 -11.78 7.02 11.75
CA ASP A 113 -11.03 8.24 12.04
C ASP A 113 -10.77 9.10 10.80
N ASN A 114 -10.94 8.53 9.60
CA ASN A 114 -10.74 9.22 8.32
C ASN A 114 -12.00 9.10 7.43
N PRO A 115 -12.94 10.06 7.48
CA PRO A 115 -14.21 9.99 6.76
C PRO A 115 -14.09 9.82 5.23
N SER A 116 -12.99 10.29 4.63
CA SER A 116 -12.71 10.15 3.19
C SER A 116 -12.36 8.73 2.77
N LEU A 117 -11.96 7.86 3.70
CA LEU A 117 -11.63 6.45 3.44
C LEU A 117 -12.83 5.51 3.67
N LYS A 118 -13.99 6.03 4.10
CA LYS A 118 -15.16 5.21 4.44
C LYS A 118 -15.62 4.34 3.25
N GLY A 119 -15.55 3.03 3.40
CA GLY A 119 -15.93 2.05 2.38
C GLY A 119 -14.89 1.84 1.26
N VAL A 120 -13.70 2.44 1.40
CA VAL A 120 -12.60 2.28 0.43
C VAL A 120 -11.72 1.09 0.82
N LEU A 121 -11.53 0.84 2.13
CA LEU A 121 -10.59 -0.16 2.60
C LEU A 121 -11.22 -1.56 2.55
N PRO A 122 -10.52 -2.56 1.98
CA PRO A 122 -11.02 -3.92 1.93
C PRO A 122 -11.00 -4.54 3.33
N LYS A 123 -12.07 -5.24 3.70
CA LYS A 123 -12.25 -5.93 5.00
C LYS A 123 -12.50 -7.42 4.79
N VAL A 124 -11.53 -8.05 4.12
CA VAL A 124 -11.65 -9.41 3.59
C VAL A 124 -10.56 -10.33 4.14
N TYR A 125 -9.86 -9.91 5.19
CA TYR A 125 -8.66 -10.58 5.68
C TYR A 125 -8.98 -11.69 6.69
N ALA A 126 -10.11 -11.65 7.39
CA ALA A 126 -10.54 -12.71 8.30
C ALA A 126 -11.33 -13.87 7.63
N ARG A 127 -11.33 -13.94 6.28
CA ARG A 127 -12.04 -15.00 5.56
C ARG A 127 -11.32 -16.35 5.67
N ASP A 128 -12.09 -17.44 5.77
CA ASP A 128 -11.55 -18.81 5.90
C ASP A 128 -10.71 -19.26 4.68
N ASN A 129 -10.91 -18.64 3.52
CA ASN A 129 -10.15 -18.94 2.30
C ASN A 129 -8.76 -18.26 2.29
N LEU A 130 -8.47 -17.36 3.23
CA LEU A 130 -7.18 -16.72 3.38
C LEU A 130 -6.38 -17.39 4.51
N ASP A 131 -5.30 -18.06 4.15
CA ASP A 131 -4.40 -18.68 5.13
C ASP A 131 -3.67 -17.61 5.95
N ALA A 132 -3.88 -17.59 7.27
CA ALA A 132 -3.25 -16.63 8.18
C ALA A 132 -1.72 -16.62 8.06
N LYS A 133 -1.11 -17.77 7.75
CA LYS A 133 0.34 -17.86 7.52
C LYS A 133 0.77 -17.19 6.21
N ALA A 134 -0.06 -17.28 5.17
CA ALA A 134 0.19 -16.60 3.91
C ALA A 134 0.04 -15.08 4.07
N LEU A 135 -0.98 -14.63 4.81
CA LEU A 135 -1.18 -13.22 5.15
C LEU A 135 0.00 -12.66 5.96
N GLY A 136 0.45 -13.36 7.01
CA GLY A 136 1.64 -12.97 7.78
C GLY A 136 2.89 -12.88 6.91
N GLY A 137 3.09 -13.84 6.01
CA GLY A 137 4.20 -13.82 5.04
C GLY A 137 4.12 -12.64 4.06
N LEU A 138 2.91 -12.21 3.69
CA LEU A 138 2.70 -11.05 2.82
C LEU A 138 3.01 -9.75 3.54
N ILE A 139 2.62 -9.63 4.82
CA ILE A 139 3.00 -8.50 5.69
C ILE A 139 4.52 -8.44 5.85
N ASP A 140 5.19 -9.56 6.12
CA ASP A 140 6.66 -9.63 6.20
C ASP A 140 7.31 -9.18 4.87
N LEU A 141 6.78 -9.67 3.73
CA LEU A 141 7.26 -9.31 2.40
C LEU A 141 7.16 -7.80 2.15
N ILE A 142 6.00 -7.20 2.42
CA ILE A 142 5.74 -5.77 2.23
C ILE A 142 6.61 -4.93 3.18
N SER A 143 6.84 -5.41 4.41
CA SER A 143 7.69 -4.71 5.37
C SER A 143 9.15 -4.60 4.91
N ASN A 144 9.64 -5.59 4.17
CA ASN A 144 11.01 -5.56 3.64
C ASN A 144 11.21 -4.55 2.51
N ILE A 145 10.13 -4.05 1.89
CA ILE A 145 10.18 -3.03 0.82
C ILE A 145 10.71 -1.69 1.37
N ALA A 146 10.26 -1.30 2.56
CA ALA A 146 10.56 0.02 3.14
C ALA A 146 11.91 0.08 3.88
N LEU A 147 12.53 -1.07 4.19
CA LEU A 147 13.80 -1.12 4.93
C LEU A 147 15.03 -0.72 4.07
N GLY A 148 14.88 -0.66 2.75
CA GLY A 148 16.01 -0.47 1.82
C GLY A 148 16.35 0.97 1.47
N ASP A 149 15.43 1.92 1.59
CA ASP A 149 15.61 3.28 1.06
C ASP A 149 14.96 4.35 1.96
N ALA A 150 15.59 5.54 2.03
CA ALA A 150 15.14 6.67 2.83
C ALA A 150 13.61 6.86 2.79
N LYS A 151 12.97 7.12 3.95
CA LYS A 151 11.50 7.14 4.16
C LYS A 151 10.68 8.01 3.19
N SER A 152 11.27 9.01 2.52
CA SER A 152 10.58 9.74 1.44
C SER A 152 10.56 8.99 0.11
N ARG A 153 11.59 8.19 -0.20
CA ARG A 153 11.65 7.31 -1.37
C ARG A 153 10.73 6.09 -1.23
N SER A 154 10.38 5.67 -0.01
CA SER A 154 9.47 4.54 0.17
C SER A 154 8.05 4.84 -0.30
N ALA A 155 7.58 6.09 -0.22
CA ALA A 155 6.30 6.51 -0.78
C ALA A 155 6.25 6.31 -2.30
N ASP A 156 7.26 6.81 -3.02
CA ASP A 156 7.38 6.65 -4.48
C ASP A 156 7.51 5.18 -4.88
N VAL A 157 8.32 4.41 -4.15
CA VAL A 157 8.51 2.97 -4.40
C VAL A 157 7.21 2.19 -4.19
N LEU A 158 6.46 2.46 -3.12
CA LEU A 158 5.17 1.79 -2.87
C LEU A 158 4.14 2.16 -3.94
N GLY A 159 4.12 3.41 -4.40
CA GLY A 159 3.27 3.84 -5.51
C GLY A 159 3.58 3.07 -6.80
N HIS A 160 4.85 2.93 -7.16
CA HIS A 160 5.26 2.13 -8.32
C HIS A 160 4.92 0.65 -8.19
N VAL A 161 5.12 0.06 -7.01
CA VAL A 161 4.70 -1.32 -6.73
C VAL A 161 3.19 -1.48 -6.85
N PHE A 162 2.41 -0.52 -6.36
CA PHE A 162 0.96 -0.51 -6.46
C PHE A 162 0.49 -0.47 -7.92
N GLU A 163 1.04 0.43 -8.74
CA GLU A 163 0.76 0.52 -10.18
C GLU A 163 1.13 -0.78 -10.92
N TYR A 164 2.30 -1.34 -10.62
CA TYR A 164 2.75 -2.59 -11.22
C TYR A 164 1.80 -3.74 -10.89
N PHE A 165 1.39 -3.87 -9.62
CA PHE A 165 0.48 -4.92 -9.18
C PHE A 165 -0.89 -4.76 -9.83
N LEU A 166 -1.39 -3.53 -9.97
CA LEU A 166 -2.65 -3.27 -10.66
C LEU A 166 -2.61 -3.75 -12.12
N GLY A 167 -1.51 -3.49 -12.82
CA GLY A 167 -1.28 -3.99 -14.18
C GLY A 167 -1.23 -5.51 -14.27
N GLU A 168 -0.46 -6.16 -13.39
CA GLU A 168 -0.35 -7.63 -13.36
C GLU A 168 -1.68 -8.31 -13.01
N PHE A 169 -2.45 -7.76 -12.07
CA PHE A 169 -3.78 -8.27 -11.76
C PHE A 169 -4.77 -8.08 -12.92
N ALA A 170 -4.71 -6.97 -13.65
CA ALA A 170 -5.53 -6.76 -14.84
C ALA A 170 -5.21 -7.78 -15.94
N LEU A 171 -3.92 -8.09 -16.14
CA LEU A 171 -3.48 -9.15 -17.05
C LEU A 171 -3.96 -10.54 -16.59
N ALA A 172 -3.85 -10.83 -15.29
CA ALA A 172 -4.23 -12.12 -14.70
C ALA A 172 -5.75 -12.37 -14.70
N GLU A 173 -6.57 -11.33 -14.55
CA GLU A 173 -8.04 -11.44 -14.64
C GLU A 173 -8.54 -11.69 -16.07
N GLY A 174 -7.68 -11.54 -17.09
CA GLY A 174 -8.06 -11.73 -18.49
C GLY A 174 -9.09 -10.72 -19.02
N LYS A 175 -9.42 -9.69 -18.22
CA LYS A 175 -10.33 -8.60 -18.61
C LYS A 175 -9.57 -7.57 -19.42
N GLN A 176 -9.51 -7.79 -20.73
CA GLN A 176 -8.88 -6.87 -21.68
C GLN A 176 -9.79 -5.66 -21.94
N GLY A 177 -9.47 -4.50 -21.37
CA GLY A 177 -10.18 -3.24 -21.67
C GLY A 177 -9.78 -2.08 -20.77
N GLY A 178 -9.80 -0.86 -21.31
CA GLY A 178 -9.37 0.37 -20.62
C GLY A 178 -10.15 0.75 -19.35
N GLN A 179 -11.24 0.05 -19.03
CA GLN A 179 -11.97 0.19 -17.75
C GLN A 179 -11.22 -0.44 -16.57
N PHE A 180 -10.28 -1.36 -16.82
CA PHE A 180 -9.60 -2.12 -15.75
C PHE A 180 -8.16 -1.64 -15.54
N TYR A 181 -7.41 -1.41 -16.62
CA TYR A 181 -6.06 -0.85 -16.57
C TYR A 181 -5.65 -0.29 -17.94
N THR A 182 -5.10 0.92 -17.97
CA THR A 182 -4.50 1.52 -19.16
C THR A 182 -2.97 1.55 -19.01
N PRO A 183 -2.19 0.97 -19.93
CA PRO A 183 -0.73 0.95 -19.82
C PRO A 183 -0.12 2.35 -19.69
N LYS A 184 0.89 2.48 -18.82
CA LYS A 184 1.59 3.74 -18.53
C LYS A 184 2.04 4.51 -19.78
N SER A 185 2.54 3.81 -20.80
CA SER A 185 2.98 4.44 -22.06
C SER A 185 1.86 5.17 -22.79
N VAL A 186 0.62 4.66 -22.72
CA VAL A 186 -0.56 5.27 -23.33
C VAL A 186 -1.03 6.46 -22.49
N VAL A 187 -1.09 6.31 -21.16
CA VAL A 187 -1.45 7.39 -20.24
C VAL A 187 -0.47 8.56 -20.37
N GLU A 188 0.83 8.29 -20.34
CA GLU A 188 1.86 9.33 -20.49
C GLU A 188 1.75 10.04 -21.84
N LEU A 189 1.50 9.31 -22.93
CA LEU A 189 1.31 9.91 -24.24
C LEU A 189 0.11 10.87 -24.23
N LEU A 190 -1.04 10.43 -23.72
CA LEU A 190 -2.26 11.24 -23.65
C LEU A 190 -2.07 12.48 -22.78
N VAL A 191 -1.46 12.33 -21.59
CA VAL A 191 -1.18 13.44 -20.68
C VAL A 191 -0.20 14.43 -21.31
N LYS A 192 0.86 13.95 -21.97
CA LYS A 192 1.82 14.81 -22.69
C LYS A 192 1.20 15.52 -23.90
N MET A 193 0.20 14.93 -24.54
CA MET A 193 -0.52 15.56 -25.64
C MET A 193 -1.53 16.61 -25.16
N LEU A 194 -2.17 16.38 -24.02
CA LEU A 194 -3.18 17.28 -23.46
C LEU A 194 -2.58 18.45 -22.68
N GLU A 195 -1.37 18.28 -22.14
CA GLU A 195 -0.66 19.27 -21.34
C GLU A 195 -1.55 20.01 -20.29
N PRO A 196 -2.18 19.28 -19.35
CA PRO A 196 -3.18 19.87 -18.46
C PRO A 196 -2.54 20.69 -17.32
N TYR A 197 -1.94 21.84 -17.64
CA TYR A 197 -1.27 22.71 -16.67
C TYR A 197 -2.24 23.42 -15.70
N LYS A 198 -3.47 23.73 -16.16
CA LYS A 198 -4.52 24.41 -15.38
C LYS A 198 -5.91 23.99 -15.86
N GLY A 199 -6.85 23.86 -14.95
CA GLY A 199 -8.26 23.57 -15.27
C GLY A 199 -8.79 22.37 -14.50
N ARG A 200 -9.91 21.82 -14.99
CA ARG A 200 -10.51 20.59 -14.44
C ARG A 200 -10.11 19.43 -15.35
N VAL A 201 -9.48 18.41 -14.78
CA VAL A 201 -9.23 17.13 -15.45
C VAL A 201 -10.45 16.25 -15.24
N PHE A 202 -10.93 15.62 -16.30
CA PHE A 202 -12.06 14.69 -16.28
C PHE A 202 -11.65 13.44 -17.04
N ASP A 203 -11.88 12.29 -16.41
CA ASP A 203 -11.67 10.95 -16.96
C ASP A 203 -13.05 10.27 -17.06
#